data_AF-A0A6N9S3R0-F1
#
_entry.id   AF-A0A6N9S3R0-F1
#
_cell.length_a   1.000
_cell.length_b   1.000
_cell.length_c   1.000
_cell.angle_alpha   90.00
_cell.angle_beta   90.00
_cell.angle_gamma   90.00
#
_symmetry.space_group_name_H-M   'P 1'
#
loop_
_entity.id
_entity.type
_entity.pdbx_description
1 polymer ?
#
loop_
_entity_poly.entity_id
_entity_poly.type
_entity_poly.pdbx_seq_one_letter_code
_entity_poly.pdbx_strand_id
1 'polypeptide(L)'
;MSIYKIPLPLNILEAARERITWTLNTLPRVCVSFSGGKDSGLMLHLTAELARQMGKKICVLFIDWEAQFSCTINYVQSLRELYTDVIEEFYWVALPLTTQNSLSQYQPEWQCWEPDVEWVRQPPQDAITDPNFFSFYQPGMTFEQFVREFAEWFSQKRPAAMMIGIRADESYNRFVAIASLNKQRFADDKPWTTAAP
;
A
#
# COMPACT_ATOMS: atom_id res chain seq x y z
N MET A 1 -7.88 -28.48 2.67
CA MET A 1 -6.58 -28.06 2.09
C MET A 1 -5.54 -29.09 2.51
N SER A 2 -4.74 -29.59 1.56
CA SER A 2 -3.62 -30.48 1.88
C SER A 2 -2.62 -29.77 2.81
N ILE A 3 -2.14 -30.46 3.85
CA ILE A 3 -1.10 -29.97 4.77
C ILE A 3 0.28 -29.98 4.10
N TYR A 4 0.40 -30.65 2.94
CA TYR A 4 1.65 -30.79 2.22
C TYR A 4 1.91 -29.57 1.33
N LYS A 5 2.98 -28.82 1.62
CA LYS A 5 3.53 -27.80 0.73
C LYS A 5 4.14 -28.51 -0.49
N ILE A 6 3.75 -28.10 -1.69
CA ILE A 6 4.34 -28.61 -2.95
C ILE A 6 5.59 -27.77 -3.24
N PRO A 7 6.79 -28.36 -3.30
CA PRO A 7 7.99 -27.62 -3.67
C PRO A 7 7.90 -27.18 -5.13
N LEU A 8 8.21 -25.91 -5.40
CA LEU A 8 8.31 -25.37 -6.75
C LEU A 8 9.79 -25.21 -7.12
N PRO A 9 10.16 -25.35 -8.41
CA PRO A 9 11.53 -25.17 -8.88
C PRO A 9 11.90 -23.67 -9.00
N LEU A 10 11.50 -22.85 -8.02
CA LEU A 10 11.73 -21.42 -7.97
C LEU A 10 11.88 -20.96 -6.53
N ASN A 11 12.76 -19.99 -6.29
CA ASN A 11 12.93 -19.39 -4.98
C ASN A 11 11.95 -18.23 -4.76
N ILE A 12 11.83 -17.76 -3.51
CA ILE A 12 10.84 -16.73 -3.14
C ILE A 12 11.07 -15.41 -3.89
N LEU A 13 12.33 -15.04 -4.13
CA LEU A 13 12.69 -13.81 -4.84
C LEU A 13 12.30 -13.89 -6.32
N GLU A 14 12.57 -15.02 -6.98
CA GLU A 14 12.15 -15.29 -8.35
C GLU A 14 10.63 -15.21 -8.47
N ALA A 15 9.91 -15.90 -7.57
CA ALA A 15 8.45 -15.86 -7.51
C ALA A 15 7.90 -14.43 -7.37
N ALA A 16 8.52 -13.63 -6.49
CA ALA A 16 8.11 -12.25 -6.27
C ALA A 16 8.35 -11.40 -7.51
N ARG A 17 9.53 -11.52 -8.14
CA ARG A 17 9.86 -10.81 -9.38
C ARG A 17 8.91 -11.19 -10.51
N GLU A 18 8.59 -12.47 -10.70
CA GLU A 18 7.62 -12.91 -11.72
C GLU A 18 6.24 -12.27 -11.53
N ARG A 19 5.73 -12.23 -10.30
CA ARG A 19 4.43 -11.62 -9.99
C ARG A 19 4.43 -10.10 -10.24
N ILE A 20 5.52 -9.43 -9.87
CA ILE A 20 5.68 -7.98 -10.09
C ILE A 20 5.80 -7.68 -11.59
N THR A 21 6.65 -8.41 -12.32
CA THR A 21 6.81 -8.28 -13.77
C THR A 21 5.50 -8.51 -14.50
N TRP A 22 4.73 -9.54 -14.12
CA TRP A 22 3.40 -9.77 -14.67
C TRP A 22 2.47 -8.58 -14.41
N THR A 23 2.48 -8.02 -13.19
CA THR A 23 1.64 -6.88 -12.83
C THR A 23 2.00 -5.64 -13.65
N LEU A 24 3.29 -5.32 -13.76
CA LEU A 24 3.80 -4.18 -14.54
C LEU A 24 3.52 -4.30 -16.04
N ASN A 25 3.51 -5.52 -16.60
CA ASN A 25 3.17 -5.77 -18.00
C ASN A 25 1.66 -5.73 -18.27
N THR A 26 0.85 -6.21 -17.32
CA THR A 26 -0.60 -6.40 -17.52
C THR A 26 -1.40 -5.14 -17.23
N LEU A 27 -0.99 -4.37 -16.21
CA LEU A 27 -1.78 -3.24 -15.73
C LEU A 27 -1.12 -1.91 -16.12
N PRO A 28 -1.88 -0.98 -16.72
CA PRO A 28 -1.33 0.29 -17.21
C PRO A 28 -0.93 1.24 -16.07
N ARG A 29 -1.52 1.08 -14.88
CA ARG A 29 -1.23 1.90 -13.70
C ARG A 29 -0.99 1.00 -12.51
N VAL A 30 0.13 1.19 -11.83
CA VAL A 30 0.55 0.39 -10.68
C VAL A 30 0.93 1.33 -9.55
N CYS A 31 0.30 1.18 -8.40
CA CYS A 31 0.61 1.90 -7.18
C CYS A 31 1.09 0.92 -6.10
N VAL A 32 2.23 1.18 -5.47
CA VAL A 32 2.72 0.40 -4.33
C VAL A 32 2.19 1.02 -3.04
N SER A 33 1.47 0.24 -2.24
CA SER A 33 1.10 0.62 -0.88
C SER A 33 2.31 0.43 0.02
N PHE A 34 2.93 1.53 0.41
CA PHE A 34 4.15 1.55 1.21
C PHE A 34 3.85 2.06 2.62
N SER A 35 4.30 1.34 3.64
CA SER A 35 4.03 1.67 5.06
C SER A 35 5.28 2.05 5.85
N GLY A 36 6.46 2.04 5.22
CA GLY A 36 7.75 2.12 5.92
C GLY A 36 8.16 0.83 6.64
N GLY A 37 7.35 -0.24 6.53
CA GLY A 37 7.65 -1.55 7.12
C GLY A 37 8.48 -2.46 6.22
N LYS A 38 8.94 -3.59 6.76
CA LYS A 38 9.83 -4.54 6.06
C LYS A 38 9.24 -5.12 4.76
N ASP A 39 7.98 -5.57 4.78
CA ASP A 39 7.38 -6.28 3.64
C ASP A 39 7.02 -5.31 2.52
N SER A 40 6.48 -4.15 2.89
CA SER A 40 6.15 -3.08 1.95
C SER A 40 7.41 -2.38 1.40
N GLY A 41 8.47 -2.26 2.21
CA GLY A 41 9.80 -1.82 1.77
C GLY A 41 10.42 -2.77 0.75
N LEU A 42 10.43 -4.08 1.02
CA LEU A 42 10.91 -5.07 0.05
C LEU A 42 10.10 -5.04 -1.25
N MET A 43 8.77 -4.92 -1.16
CA MET A 43 7.89 -4.77 -2.32
C MET A 43 8.27 -3.53 -3.15
N LEU A 44 8.49 -2.38 -2.50
CA LEU A 44 8.88 -1.15 -3.19
C LEU A 44 10.24 -1.29 -3.89
N HIS A 45 11.26 -1.81 -3.19
CA HIS A 45 12.60 -2.03 -3.77
C HIS A 45 12.54 -2.89 -5.04
N LEU A 46 11.87 -4.05 -4.98
CA LEU A 46 11.77 -4.97 -6.13
C LEU A 46 10.95 -4.37 -7.27
N THR A 47 9.86 -3.67 -6.94
CA THR A 47 9.00 -3.03 -7.96
C THR A 47 9.73 -1.91 -8.67
N ALA A 48 10.41 -1.04 -7.92
CA ALA A 48 11.18 0.06 -8.47
C ALA A 48 12.32 -0.43 -9.38
N GLU A 49 13.03 -1.50 -8.98
CA GLU A 49 14.07 -2.12 -9.81
C GLU A 49 13.51 -2.63 -11.14
N LEU A 50 12.42 -3.39 -11.11
CA LEU A 50 11.80 -3.95 -12.31
C LEU A 50 11.17 -2.86 -13.19
N ALA A 51 10.50 -1.88 -12.59
CA ALA A 51 9.94 -0.74 -13.31
C ALA A 51 11.05 0.03 -14.06
N ARG A 52 12.20 0.27 -13.42
CA ARG A 52 13.38 0.88 -14.04
C ARG A 52 13.86 0.08 -15.24
N GLN A 53 14.04 -1.22 -15.09
CA GLN A 53 14.51 -2.12 -16.16
C GLN A 53 13.54 -2.14 -17.36
N MET A 54 12.25 -1.99 -17.10
CA MET A 54 11.19 -2.02 -18.11
C MET A 54 10.87 -0.63 -18.69
N GLY A 55 11.53 0.44 -18.23
CA GLY A 55 11.21 1.82 -18.64
C GLY A 55 9.79 2.26 -18.24
N LYS A 56 9.25 1.69 -17.16
CA LYS A 56 7.91 1.98 -16.64
C LYS A 56 7.99 2.89 -15.41
N LYS A 57 6.92 3.63 -15.18
CA LYS A 57 6.71 4.40 -13.96
C LYS A 57 5.70 3.71 -13.04
N ILE A 58 5.83 3.96 -11.74
CA ILE A 58 4.90 3.51 -10.71
C ILE A 58 4.47 4.66 -9.83
N CYS A 59 3.34 4.53 -9.16
CA CYS A 59 2.95 5.42 -8.06
C CYS A 59 3.25 4.76 -6.70
N VAL A 60 3.33 5.56 -5.65
CA VAL A 60 3.45 5.07 -4.27
C VAL A 60 2.41 5.75 -3.40
N LEU A 61 1.71 4.98 -2.57
CA LEU A 61 0.83 5.47 -1.53
C LEU A 61 1.50 5.25 -0.17
N PHE A 62 1.71 6.33 0.57
CA PHE A 62 2.12 6.31 1.97
C PHE A 62 1.08 7.07 2.80
N ILE A 63 0.48 6.39 3.77
CA ILE A 63 -0.45 7.01 4.73
C ILE A 63 0.34 7.32 5.98
N ASP A 64 0.49 8.61 6.25
CA ASP A 64 1.19 9.16 7.38
C ASP A 64 0.24 9.23 8.58
N TRP A 65 0.54 8.47 9.64
CA TRP A 65 -0.28 8.43 10.85
C TRP A 65 0.08 9.51 11.87
N GLU A 66 0.86 10.55 11.55
CA GLU A 66 1.28 11.61 12.49
C GLU A 66 2.25 11.05 13.56
N ALA A 67 1.78 10.25 14.51
CA ALA A 67 2.53 9.60 15.59
C ALA A 67 3.31 8.33 15.18
N GLN A 68 4.11 8.40 14.12
CA GLN A 68 5.05 7.34 13.72
C GLN A 68 6.48 7.67 14.17
N PHE A 69 7.30 6.64 14.42
CA PHE A 69 8.71 6.83 14.77
C PHE A 69 9.45 7.65 13.70
N SER A 70 10.26 8.62 14.12
CA SER A 70 11.05 9.46 13.21
C SER A 70 11.96 8.64 12.31
N CYS A 71 12.46 7.48 12.76
CA CYS A 71 13.26 6.58 11.93
C CYS A 71 12.44 5.99 10.76
N THR A 72 11.15 5.71 10.94
CA THR A 72 10.25 5.28 9.87
C THR A 72 10.03 6.41 8.88
N ILE A 73 9.79 7.63 9.35
CA ILE A 73 9.59 8.81 8.49
C ILE A 73 10.85 9.10 7.66
N ASN A 74 12.03 9.08 8.30
CA ASN A 74 13.31 9.24 7.60
C ASN A 74 13.54 8.13 6.56
N TYR A 75 13.18 6.88 6.89
CA TYR A 75 13.27 5.77 5.94
C TYR A 75 12.35 5.99 4.73
N VAL A 76 11.10 6.39 4.97
CA VAL A 76 10.13 6.65 3.90
C VAL A 76 10.61 7.76 2.97
N GLN A 77 11.09 8.87 3.55
CA GLN A 77 11.68 9.98 2.81
C GLN A 77 12.88 9.52 1.97
N SER A 78 13.78 8.71 2.55
CA SER A 78 14.95 8.22 1.82
C SER A 78 14.59 7.35 0.62
N LEU A 79 13.52 6.53 0.71
CA LEU A 79 13.06 5.73 -0.44
C LEU A 79 12.36 6.58 -1.49
N ARG A 80 11.60 7.60 -1.08
CA ARG A 80 10.97 8.56 -1.99
C ARG A 80 12.02 9.25 -2.86
N GLU A 81 13.10 9.71 -2.24
CA GLU A 81 14.23 10.34 -2.92
C GLU A 81 14.99 9.33 -3.81
N LEU A 82 15.32 8.16 -3.26
CA LEU A 82 16.07 7.11 -3.96
C LEU A 82 15.41 6.64 -5.26
N TYR A 83 14.07 6.65 -5.30
CA TYR A 83 13.28 6.14 -6.42
C TYR A 83 12.53 7.22 -7.20
N THR A 84 12.92 8.49 -7.06
CA THR A 84 12.32 9.60 -7.83
C THR A 84 12.44 9.40 -9.35
N ASP A 85 13.45 8.66 -9.82
CA ASP A 85 13.64 8.35 -11.23
C ASP A 85 12.58 7.37 -11.79
N VAL A 86 11.86 6.62 -10.95
CA VAL A 86 10.82 5.66 -11.38
C VAL A 86 9.43 5.94 -10.79
N ILE A 87 9.35 6.71 -9.72
CA ILE A 87 8.08 7.12 -9.13
C ILE A 87 7.51 8.28 -9.94
N GLU A 88 6.33 8.08 -10.51
CA GLU A 88 5.55 9.14 -11.18
C GLU A 88 4.90 10.06 -10.15
N GLU A 89 4.27 9.48 -9.14
CA GLU A 89 3.61 10.22 -8.07
C GLU A 89 3.81 9.50 -6.73
N PHE A 90 4.16 10.26 -5.69
CA PHE A 90 4.32 9.77 -4.33
C PHE A 90 3.24 10.42 -3.46
N TYR A 91 2.11 9.75 -3.32
CA TYR A 91 1.01 10.18 -2.48
C TYR A 91 1.40 10.04 -1.00
N TRP A 92 2.01 11.08 -0.44
CA TRP A 92 2.22 11.21 1.00
C TRP A 92 0.97 11.81 1.62
N VAL A 93 0.10 10.97 2.18
CA VAL A 93 -1.19 11.40 2.72
C VAL A 93 -1.05 11.74 4.19
N ALA A 94 -1.22 13.01 4.54
CA ALA A 94 -1.26 13.53 5.90
C ALA A 94 -2.60 14.22 6.17
N LEU A 95 -3.68 13.48 5.90
CA LEU A 95 -5.07 13.90 6.11
C LEU A 95 -5.61 13.29 7.41
N PRO A 96 -6.62 13.93 8.05
CA PRO A 96 -7.31 13.34 9.18
C PRO A 96 -7.96 12.00 8.83
N LEU A 97 -7.50 10.90 9.46
CA LEU A 97 -8.04 9.55 9.28
C LEU A 97 -8.27 8.87 10.62
N THR A 98 -9.41 8.21 10.74
CA THR A 98 -9.84 7.57 12.00
C THR A 98 -9.46 6.08 12.01
N THR A 99 -8.99 5.61 13.16
CA THR A 99 -8.72 4.18 13.44
C THR A 99 -9.14 3.82 14.85
N GLN A 100 -9.19 2.52 15.14
CA GLN A 100 -9.50 2.03 16.48
C GLN A 100 -8.35 2.32 17.44
N ASN A 101 -8.70 2.78 18.64
CA ASN A 101 -7.79 3.00 19.75
C ASN A 101 -7.93 1.88 20.78
N SER A 102 -6.88 1.08 20.95
CA SER A 102 -6.86 -0.03 21.91
C SER A 102 -6.39 0.37 23.31
N LEU A 103 -6.06 1.65 23.53
CA LEU A 103 -5.50 2.14 24.80
C LEU A 103 -6.55 2.76 25.73
N SER A 104 -7.77 3.00 25.25
CA SER A 104 -8.83 3.64 26.03
C SER A 104 -10.18 3.02 25.73
N GLN A 105 -10.94 2.71 26.79
CA GLN A 105 -12.36 2.35 26.68
C GLN A 105 -13.26 3.58 26.55
N TYR A 106 -12.77 4.77 26.91
CA TYR A 106 -13.51 6.03 26.84
C TYR A 106 -13.36 6.73 25.50
N GLN A 107 -12.20 6.55 24.87
CA GLN A 107 -11.86 7.06 23.54
C GLN A 107 -11.49 5.86 22.67
N PRO A 108 -12.48 5.10 22.17
CA PRO A 108 -12.26 3.85 21.45
C PRO A 108 -11.71 4.07 20.03
N GLU A 109 -11.61 5.33 19.60
CA GLU A 109 -11.08 5.74 18.31
C GLU A 109 -10.02 6.81 18.50
N TRP A 110 -9.13 6.92 17.52
CA TRP A 110 -8.12 7.96 17.43
C TRP A 110 -8.02 8.43 15.98
N GLN A 111 -7.79 9.73 15.81
CA GLN A 111 -7.64 10.36 14.51
C GLN A 111 -6.23 10.96 14.41
N CYS A 112 -5.46 10.54 13.40
CA CYS A 112 -4.21 11.22 13.08
C CYS A 112 -4.51 12.58 12.43
N TRP A 113 -3.57 13.54 12.50
CA TRP A 113 -3.72 14.87 11.88
C TRP A 113 -5.03 15.60 12.23
N GLU A 114 -5.62 15.33 13.40
CA GLU A 114 -6.89 15.94 13.83
C GLU A 114 -6.77 17.48 13.88
N PRO A 115 -7.69 18.23 13.25
CA PRO A 115 -7.69 19.68 13.32
C PRO A 115 -7.80 20.19 14.76
N ASP A 116 -7.24 21.37 15.03
CA ASP A 116 -7.33 22.06 16.33
C ASP A 116 -6.70 21.29 17.52
N VAL A 117 -5.85 20.29 17.23
CA VAL A 117 -5.06 19.53 18.22
C VAL A 117 -3.56 19.79 18.00
N GLU A 118 -2.79 19.78 19.09
CA GLU A 118 -1.33 19.84 19.01
C GLU A 118 -0.76 18.52 18.49
N TRP A 119 -0.16 18.55 17.30
CA TRP A 119 0.49 17.38 16.69
C TRP A 119 1.92 17.19 17.21
N VAL A 120 2.37 15.93 17.31
CA VAL A 120 3.72 15.56 17.75
C VAL A 120 4.81 15.94 16.74
N ARG A 121 4.42 16.22 15.49
CA ARG A 121 5.28 16.76 14.44
C ARG A 121 4.47 17.40 13.32
N GLN A 122 5.17 18.08 12.42
CA GLN A 122 4.60 18.59 11.17
C GLN A 122 4.77 17.58 10.03
N PRO A 123 3.84 17.52 9.06
CA PRO A 123 4.03 16.74 7.85
C PRO A 123 5.09 17.41 6.94
N PRO A 124 5.72 16.67 6.00
CA PRO A 124 6.54 17.28 4.96
C PRO A 124 5.76 18.34 4.16
N GLN A 125 6.46 19.35 3.64
CA GLN A 125 5.83 20.49 2.96
C GLN A 125 4.97 20.09 1.74
N ASP A 126 5.34 19.02 1.06
CA ASP A 126 4.69 18.50 -0.13
C ASP A 126 3.76 17.31 0.16
N ALA A 127 3.47 17.04 1.44
CA ALA A 127 2.45 16.09 1.81
C ALA A 127 1.04 16.62 1.49
N ILE A 128 0.16 15.70 1.15
CA ILE A 128 -1.26 15.97 0.89
C ILE A 128 -1.93 16.22 2.23
N THR A 129 -2.16 17.50 2.52
CA THR A 129 -2.81 18.00 3.74
C THR A 129 -4.12 18.74 3.46
N ASP A 130 -4.39 19.08 2.19
CA ASP A 130 -5.65 19.70 1.76
C ASP A 130 -6.77 18.65 1.64
N PRO A 131 -7.86 18.75 2.43
CA PRO A 131 -9.03 17.87 2.32
C PRO A 131 -9.65 17.81 0.92
N ASN A 132 -9.44 18.83 0.08
CA ASN A 132 -10.02 18.90 -1.26
C ASN A 132 -9.17 18.20 -2.33
N PHE A 133 -7.97 17.69 -1.99
CA PHE A 133 -7.09 17.03 -2.96
C PHE A 133 -7.74 15.80 -3.60
N PHE A 134 -8.39 14.97 -2.78
CA PHE A 134 -9.13 13.79 -3.24
C PHE A 134 -10.63 14.09 -3.27
N SER A 135 -11.25 13.95 -4.43
CA SER A 135 -12.70 14.19 -4.58
C SER A 135 -13.59 13.26 -3.76
N PHE A 136 -13.06 12.13 -3.29
CA PHE A 136 -13.77 11.15 -2.46
C PHE A 136 -13.57 11.37 -0.96
N TYR A 137 -12.58 12.17 -0.56
CA TYR A 137 -12.20 12.28 0.84
C TYR A 137 -13.32 12.93 1.65
N GLN A 138 -13.59 12.34 2.82
CA GLN A 138 -14.50 12.90 3.81
C GLN A 138 -13.72 13.08 5.12
N PRO A 139 -13.84 14.24 5.79
CA PRO A 139 -13.13 14.48 7.04
C PRO A 139 -13.34 13.36 8.05
N GLY A 140 -12.24 12.79 8.55
CA GLY A 140 -12.25 11.75 9.56
C GLY A 140 -12.77 10.38 9.09
N MET A 141 -12.86 10.12 7.79
CA MET A 141 -13.17 8.79 7.27
C MET A 141 -12.20 7.74 7.81
N THR A 142 -12.65 6.48 7.92
CA THR A 142 -11.79 5.41 8.41
C THR A 142 -10.69 5.09 7.40
N PHE A 143 -9.58 4.56 7.89
CA PHE A 143 -8.50 4.06 7.03
C PHE A 143 -9.00 3.02 6.01
N GLU A 144 -9.86 2.08 6.43
CA GLU A 144 -10.39 1.04 5.55
C GLU A 144 -11.23 1.64 4.41
N GLN A 145 -12.02 2.68 4.71
CA GLN A 145 -12.76 3.40 3.69
C GLN A 145 -11.79 4.16 2.78
N PHE A 146 -10.80 4.85 3.34
CA PHE A 146 -9.84 5.64 2.56
C PHE A 146 -9.09 4.78 1.54
N VAL A 147 -8.53 3.63 1.94
CA VAL A 147 -7.77 2.79 1.00
C VAL A 147 -8.64 2.20 -0.11
N ARG A 148 -9.92 1.94 0.17
CA ARG A 148 -10.89 1.47 -0.82
C ARG A 148 -11.21 2.57 -1.83
N GLU A 149 -11.62 3.74 -1.35
CA GLU A 149 -11.98 4.88 -2.20
C GLU A 149 -10.75 5.39 -2.98
N PHE A 150 -9.56 5.37 -2.37
CA PHE A 150 -8.30 5.69 -3.05
C PHE A 150 -8.06 4.73 -4.22
N ALA A 151 -8.27 3.42 -4.05
CA ALA A 151 -8.09 2.46 -5.13
C ALA A 151 -9.04 2.73 -6.30
N GLU A 152 -10.30 3.06 -6.02
CA GLU A 152 -11.28 3.40 -7.07
C GLU A 152 -10.92 4.72 -7.77
N TRP A 153 -10.62 5.77 -7.02
CA TRP A 153 -10.15 7.06 -7.53
C TRP A 153 -8.88 6.91 -8.37
N PHE A 154 -7.90 6.15 -7.87
CA PHE A 154 -6.64 5.88 -8.55
C PHE A 154 -6.88 5.11 -9.85
N SER A 155 -7.81 4.15 -9.87
CA SER A 155 -8.09 3.36 -11.07
C SER A 155 -8.63 4.20 -12.23
N GLN A 156 -9.33 5.31 -11.94
CA GLN A 156 -10.08 6.10 -12.92
C GLN A 156 -11.00 5.24 -13.80
N LYS A 157 -11.63 4.21 -13.21
CA LYS A 157 -12.49 3.23 -13.90
C LYS A 157 -11.77 2.48 -15.02
N ARG A 158 -10.44 2.35 -14.92
CA ARG A 158 -9.59 1.54 -15.81
C ARG A 158 -8.82 0.51 -14.99
N PRO A 159 -8.35 -0.59 -15.60
CA PRO A 159 -7.52 -1.56 -14.89
C PRO A 159 -6.31 -0.88 -14.23
N ALA A 160 -6.13 -1.10 -12.94
CA ALA A 160 -5.01 -0.60 -12.16
C ALA A 160 -4.67 -1.58 -11.03
N ALA A 161 -3.44 -1.54 -10.53
CA ALA A 161 -2.98 -2.37 -9.43
C ALA A 161 -2.68 -1.54 -8.19
N MET A 162 -3.24 -1.97 -7.05
CA MET A 162 -2.73 -1.64 -5.73
C MET A 162 -1.87 -2.80 -5.23
N MET A 163 -0.57 -2.58 -5.09
CA MET A 163 0.38 -3.61 -4.69
C MET A 163 0.63 -3.57 -3.18
N ILE A 164 0.41 -4.71 -2.51
CA ILE A 164 0.54 -4.84 -1.05
C ILE A 164 1.61 -5.88 -0.74
N GLY A 165 2.62 -5.50 0.04
CA GLY A 165 3.63 -6.44 0.55
C GLY A 165 3.06 -7.34 1.65
N ILE A 166 3.02 -8.65 1.41
CA ILE A 166 2.48 -9.64 2.36
C ILE A 166 3.46 -10.80 2.54
N ARG A 167 3.89 -11.05 3.78
CA ARG A 167 4.51 -12.32 4.18
C ARG A 167 3.45 -13.29 4.67
N ALA A 168 3.09 -14.26 3.82
CA ALA A 168 1.97 -15.17 4.05
C ALA A 168 2.11 -16.03 5.32
N ASP A 169 3.34 -16.42 5.68
CA ASP A 169 3.60 -17.25 6.88
C ASP A 169 3.48 -16.46 8.21
N GLU A 170 3.19 -15.15 8.21
CA GLU A 170 3.03 -14.37 9.46
C GLU A 170 1.66 -14.53 10.12
N SER A 171 0.61 -14.86 9.36
CA SER A 171 -0.71 -15.15 9.95
C SER A 171 -1.58 -15.94 8.99
N TYR A 172 -2.52 -16.69 9.56
CA TYR A 172 -3.53 -17.42 8.79
C TYR A 172 -4.33 -16.49 7.87
N ASN A 173 -4.72 -15.31 8.35
CA ASN A 173 -5.47 -14.34 7.55
C ASN A 173 -4.69 -13.88 6.31
N ARG A 174 -3.39 -13.62 6.46
CA ARG A 174 -2.52 -13.25 5.33
C ARG A 174 -2.35 -14.40 4.33
N PHE A 175 -2.20 -15.64 4.83
CA PHE A 175 -2.16 -16.81 3.97
C PHE A 175 -3.46 -16.97 3.19
N VAL A 176 -4.61 -16.92 3.86
CA VAL A 176 -5.94 -17.05 3.22
C VAL A 176 -6.19 -15.92 2.23
N ALA A 177 -5.75 -14.69 2.50
CA ALA A 177 -5.87 -13.58 1.56
C ALA A 177 -5.22 -13.88 0.21
N ILE A 178 -4.17 -14.71 0.17
CA ILE A 178 -3.49 -15.14 -1.07
C ILE A 178 -4.02 -16.48 -1.59
N ALA A 179 -4.23 -17.47 -0.71
CA ALA A 179 -4.55 -18.84 -1.10
C ALA A 179 -6.05 -19.10 -1.30
N SER A 180 -6.93 -18.17 -0.91
CA SER A 180 -8.38 -18.37 -1.02
C SER A 180 -8.81 -18.66 -2.46
N LEU A 181 -9.61 -19.70 -2.61
CA LEU A 181 -10.28 -20.07 -3.87
C LEU A 181 -11.60 -19.31 -4.08
N ASN A 182 -12.13 -18.67 -3.03
CA ASN A 182 -13.46 -18.05 -3.03
C ASN A 182 -13.43 -16.54 -3.28
N LYS A 183 -12.24 -15.93 -3.41
CA LYS A 183 -12.13 -14.50 -3.72
C LYS A 183 -12.21 -14.27 -5.22
N GLN A 184 -12.80 -13.16 -5.62
CA GLN A 184 -12.70 -12.69 -6.99
C GLN A 184 -11.25 -12.30 -7.28
N ARG A 185 -10.73 -12.76 -8.42
CA ARG A 185 -9.35 -12.53 -8.86
C ARG A 185 -9.38 -11.70 -10.13
N PHE A 186 -8.26 -11.06 -10.44
CA PHE A 186 -8.12 -10.37 -11.73
C PHE A 186 -8.04 -11.39 -12.89
N ALA A 187 -7.39 -12.53 -12.66
CA ALA A 187 -7.33 -13.65 -13.58
C ALA A 187 -7.35 -14.98 -12.82
N ASP A 188 -7.97 -16.01 -13.39
CA ASP A 188 -8.22 -17.29 -12.73
C ASP A 188 -6.93 -17.98 -12.25
N ASP A 189 -5.87 -17.89 -13.06
CA ASP A 189 -4.54 -18.48 -12.81
C ASP A 189 -3.60 -17.57 -11.99
N LYS A 190 -4.12 -16.48 -11.42
CA LYS A 190 -3.36 -15.49 -10.63
C LYS A 190 -3.90 -15.39 -9.20
N PRO A 191 -3.67 -16.40 -8.34
CA PRO A 191 -4.26 -16.47 -7.00
C PRO A 191 -3.84 -15.34 -6.06
N TRP A 192 -2.68 -14.70 -6.30
CA TRP A 192 -2.23 -13.55 -5.51
C TRP A 192 -2.97 -12.25 -5.82
N THR A 193 -3.85 -12.23 -6.82
CA THR A 193 -4.67 -11.05 -7.15
C THR A 193 -6.02 -11.11 -6.45
N THR A 194 -6.59 -9.94 -6.17
CA THR A 194 -7.96 -9.80 -5.69
C THR A 194 -8.60 -8.69 -6.52
N ALA A 195 -9.73 -8.95 -7.15
CA ALA A 195 -10.50 -7.91 -7.83
C ALA A 195 -11.18 -7.05 -6.76
N ALA A 196 -11.02 -5.72 -6.86
CA ALA A 196 -11.86 -4.81 -6.10
C ALA A 196 -13.31 -4.94 -6.64
N PRO A 197 -14.32 -4.94 -5.76
CA PRO A 197 -15.73 -5.01 -6.17
C PRO A 197 -16.16 -3.82 -7.03
#